data_AF-A0A9W6T2S7-F1
#
_entry.id   AF-A0A9W6T2S7-F1
#
_cell.length_a   1.000
_cell.length_b   1.000
_cell.length_c   1.000
_cell.angle_alpha   90.00
_cell.angle_beta   90.00
_cell.angle_gamma   90.00
#
_symmetry.space_group_name_H-M   'P 1'
#
loop_
_entity.id
_entity.type
_entity.pdbx_description
1 polymer ?
#
loop_
_entity_poly.entity_id
_entity_poly.type
_entity_poly.pdbx_seq_one_letter_code
_entity_poly.pdbx_strand_id
1 'polypeptide(L)'
;MTVEEELINEGKPLWILGYGSLMFKPPPFAKYKLTGYLNGYIRRFYQSSSDHRGTPESPGRVVTLVSIEDILKNEKFQKDVLNYELKNYNGFDKETIFGDLQRLYELLEIYGCIYYIPPEHAQEVTEYLDIREQDGYSSHEISFNIPMINKDDQIGALQEVNDDQEEELNKILSQLPRNAKSEYVIKSVVYIGTVDNESFIGPEEIIKTSKIIRNSIGPSGKNIDYLLGIHNSLNSLSIKNSNCNYLNHLVELVNKDN
;
A
#
# COMPACT_ATOMS: atom_id res chain seq x y z
N MET A 1 -22.81 -6.32 4.43
CA MET A 1 -22.37 -5.21 5.28
C MET A 1 -20.88 -5.12 5.09
N THR A 2 -20.34 -3.96 4.71
CA THR A 2 -18.89 -3.78 4.59
C THR A 2 -18.25 -3.66 5.98
N VAL A 3 -16.93 -3.79 6.05
CA VAL A 3 -16.19 -3.68 7.33
C VAL A 3 -16.34 -2.27 7.90
N GLU A 4 -16.36 -1.27 7.02
CA GLU A 4 -16.59 0.13 7.34
C GLU A 4 -17.97 0.33 7.97
N GLU A 5 -19.02 -0.23 7.36
CA GLU A 5 -20.39 -0.14 7.88
C GLU A 5 -20.50 -0.73 9.29
N GLU A 6 -19.85 -1.87 9.55
CA GLU A 6 -19.83 -2.48 10.88
C GLU A 6 -19.13 -1.57 11.90
N LEU A 7 -17.95 -1.04 11.57
CA LEU A 7 -17.19 -0.15 12.46
C LEU A 7 -17.95 1.16 12.74
N ILE A 8 -18.57 1.74 11.71
CA ILE A 8 -19.38 2.96 11.82
C ILE A 8 -20.59 2.71 12.73
N ASN A 9 -21.31 1.59 12.53
CA ASN A 9 -22.47 1.23 13.36
C ASN A 9 -22.11 1.01 14.83
N GLU A 10 -20.89 0.56 15.11
CA GLU A 10 -20.37 0.38 16.47
C GLU A 10 -19.76 1.66 17.07
N GLY A 11 -19.73 2.78 16.32
CA GLY A 11 -19.12 4.04 16.76
C GLY A 11 -17.60 3.93 16.96
N LYS A 12 -16.95 3.05 16.19
CA LYS A 12 -15.50 2.81 16.25
C LYS A 12 -14.75 3.69 15.24
N PRO A 13 -13.47 4.01 15.52
CA PRO A 13 -12.64 4.74 14.56
C PRO A 13 -12.31 3.85 13.35
N LEU A 14 -11.99 4.48 12.22
CA LEU A 14 -11.44 3.79 11.06
C LEU A 14 -9.92 3.93 11.01
N TRP A 15 -9.27 2.87 10.55
CA TRP A 15 -7.86 2.90 10.19
C TRP A 15 -7.74 2.64 8.69
N ILE A 16 -7.35 3.65 7.92
CA ILE A 16 -7.28 3.57 6.46
C ILE A 16 -5.82 3.40 6.01
N LEU A 17 -5.53 2.32 5.30
CA LEU A 17 -4.20 2.01 4.77
C LEU A 17 -3.95 2.72 3.43
N GLY A 18 -2.84 3.43 3.34
CA GLY A 18 -2.33 4.03 2.10
C GLY A 18 -1.05 3.36 1.61
N TYR A 19 -1.14 2.65 0.46
CA TYR A 19 0.02 2.08 -0.25
C TYR A 19 0.29 2.73 -1.62
N GLY A 20 -0.61 3.61 -2.07
CA GLY A 20 -0.57 4.34 -3.35
C GLY A 20 -0.73 5.84 -3.15
N SER A 21 -1.73 6.44 -3.81
CA SER A 21 -1.98 7.90 -3.77
C SER A 21 -2.14 8.45 -2.35
N LEU A 22 -2.79 7.69 -1.46
CA LEU A 22 -3.02 8.05 -0.06
C LEU A 22 -1.71 8.31 0.71
N MET A 23 -0.56 7.83 0.23
CA MET A 23 0.74 8.12 0.86
C MET A 23 1.12 9.61 0.81
N PHE A 24 0.75 10.31 -0.26
CA PHE A 24 1.04 11.74 -0.48
C PHE A 24 -0.21 12.61 -0.68
N LYS A 25 -1.41 12.02 -0.73
CA LYS A 25 -2.71 12.70 -0.75
C LYS A 25 -3.62 12.08 0.32
N PRO A 26 -3.46 12.46 1.60
CA PRO A 26 -4.19 11.87 2.73
C PRO A 26 -5.71 12.01 2.58
N PRO A 27 -6.51 11.16 3.25
CA PRO A 27 -7.95 11.36 3.35
C PRO A 27 -8.26 12.59 4.23
N PRO A 28 -9.44 13.22 4.06
CA PRO A 28 -9.87 14.29 4.95
C PRO A 28 -10.05 13.77 6.38
N PHE A 29 -10.03 14.68 7.36
CA PHE A 29 -10.26 14.39 8.79
C PHE A 29 -9.30 13.38 9.45
N ALA A 30 -8.25 12.93 8.76
CA ALA A 30 -7.22 12.09 9.35
C ALA A 30 -6.52 12.82 10.50
N LYS A 31 -6.62 12.26 11.70
CA LYS A 31 -6.03 12.84 12.92
C LYS A 31 -4.59 12.41 13.13
N TYR A 32 -4.27 11.15 12.83
CA TYR A 32 -2.92 10.60 12.95
C TYR A 32 -2.51 9.88 11.67
N LYS A 33 -1.22 9.96 11.33
CA LYS A 33 -0.58 9.20 10.25
C LYS A 33 0.62 8.43 10.79
N LEU A 34 0.59 7.12 10.65
CA LEU A 34 1.69 6.23 11.09
C LEU A 34 2.32 5.54 9.89
N THR A 35 3.61 5.22 9.99
CA THR A 35 4.29 4.33 9.05
C THR A 35 4.24 2.89 9.54
N GLY A 36 4.09 1.98 8.60
CA GLY A 36 4.23 0.56 8.89
C GLY A 36 4.32 -0.26 7.62
N TYR A 37 4.04 -1.55 7.76
CA TYR A 37 4.07 -2.48 6.66
C TYR A 37 2.98 -3.55 6.78
N LEU A 38 2.59 -4.11 5.64
CA LEU A 38 1.76 -5.32 5.58
C LEU A 38 2.56 -6.49 4.98
N ASN A 39 2.20 -7.69 5.41
CA ASN A 39 2.80 -8.95 4.95
C ASN A 39 1.93 -9.65 3.90
N GLY A 40 2.55 -10.48 3.06
CA GLY A 40 1.83 -11.36 2.13
C GLY A 40 1.31 -10.70 0.87
N TYR A 41 1.82 -9.51 0.50
CA TYR A 41 1.43 -8.81 -0.72
C TYR A 41 2.65 -8.33 -1.51
N ILE A 42 2.47 -8.10 -2.80
CA ILE A 42 3.34 -7.23 -3.61
C ILE A 42 2.57 -6.03 -4.15
N ARG A 43 3.26 -4.90 -4.33
CA ARG A 43 2.69 -3.67 -4.91
C ARG A 43 3.18 -3.53 -6.34
N ARG A 44 2.26 -3.41 -7.30
CA ARG A 44 2.57 -3.33 -8.73
C ARG A 44 1.70 -2.32 -9.44
N PHE A 45 2.23 -1.72 -10.50
CA PHE A 45 1.49 -0.83 -11.42
C PHE A 45 0.62 -1.65 -12.39
N TYR A 46 -0.20 -2.54 -11.84
CA TYR A 46 -1.03 -3.50 -12.57
C TYR A 46 -2.50 -3.12 -12.64
N GLN A 47 -2.86 -1.92 -12.17
CA GLN A 47 -4.20 -1.38 -12.36
C GLN A 47 -4.14 -0.31 -13.47
N SER A 48 -5.03 -0.42 -14.45
CA SER A 48 -5.25 0.63 -15.44
C SER A 48 -5.97 1.82 -14.82
N SER A 49 -5.70 3.04 -15.28
CA SER A 49 -6.40 4.25 -14.83
C SER A 49 -6.88 5.06 -16.02
N SER A 50 -8.19 5.09 -16.21
CA SER A 50 -8.86 5.79 -17.31
C SER A 50 -9.39 7.18 -16.92
N ASP A 51 -9.45 7.49 -15.64
CA ASP A 51 -10.15 8.64 -15.07
C ASP A 51 -9.25 9.62 -14.28
N HIS A 52 -8.10 9.14 -13.82
CA HIS A 52 -7.17 9.92 -13.00
C HIS A 52 -5.83 10.18 -13.70
N ARG A 53 -5.11 9.12 -14.08
CA ARG A 53 -3.73 9.20 -14.58
C ARG A 53 -3.58 8.84 -16.06
N GLY A 54 -4.70 8.60 -16.74
CA GLY A 54 -4.81 8.50 -18.19
C GLY A 54 -6.19 8.95 -18.64
N THR A 55 -6.58 8.51 -19.83
CA THR A 55 -7.93 8.68 -20.39
C THR A 55 -8.50 7.32 -20.79
N PRO A 56 -9.80 7.20 -21.12
CA PRO A 56 -10.36 5.94 -21.62
C PRO A 56 -9.64 5.41 -22.87
N GLU A 57 -9.18 6.30 -23.77
CA GLU A 57 -8.47 5.94 -25.01
C GLU A 57 -6.98 5.65 -24.78
N SER A 58 -6.40 6.15 -23.69
CA SER A 58 -5.00 6.00 -23.34
C SER A 58 -4.84 5.88 -21.82
N PRO A 59 -5.22 4.72 -21.26
CA PRO A 59 -5.23 4.53 -19.82
C PRO A 59 -3.82 4.50 -19.25
N GLY A 60 -3.65 5.16 -18.12
CA GLY A 60 -2.42 5.14 -17.34
C GLY A 60 -2.25 3.82 -16.58
N ARG A 61 -1.32 3.82 -15.64
CA ARG A 61 -1.03 2.75 -14.70
C ARG A 61 -0.96 3.30 -13.29
N VAL A 62 -1.69 2.69 -12.37
CA VAL A 62 -1.68 3.00 -10.95
C VAL A 62 -1.42 1.73 -10.15
N VAL A 63 -1.08 1.87 -8.87
CA VAL A 63 -0.70 0.70 -8.06
C VAL A 63 -1.91 -0.07 -7.57
N THR A 64 -1.80 -1.39 -7.53
CA THR A 64 -2.65 -2.29 -6.74
C THR A 64 -1.78 -3.23 -5.92
N LEU A 65 -2.41 -4.02 -5.05
CA LEU A 65 -1.80 -5.08 -4.27
C LEU A 65 -2.17 -6.44 -4.85
N VAL A 66 -1.18 -7.31 -5.04
CA VAL A 66 -1.40 -8.71 -5.42
C VAL A 66 -1.12 -9.58 -4.21
N SER A 67 -2.09 -10.40 -3.81
CA SER A 67 -2.02 -11.25 -2.63
C SER A 67 -1.08 -12.45 -2.84
N ILE A 68 -0.58 -13.02 -1.75
CA ILE A 68 0.15 -14.29 -1.76
C ILE A 68 -0.64 -15.41 -2.43
N GLU A 69 -1.96 -15.45 -2.24
CA GLU A 69 -2.84 -16.46 -2.83
C GLU A 69 -2.85 -16.36 -4.36
N ASP A 70 -2.90 -15.14 -4.91
CA ASP A 70 -2.89 -14.90 -6.35
C ASP A 70 -1.50 -15.14 -6.94
N ILE A 71 -0.45 -14.78 -6.20
CA ILE A 71 0.95 -15.07 -6.56
C ILE A 71 1.14 -16.58 -6.75
N LEU A 72 0.65 -17.39 -5.82
CA LEU A 72 0.80 -18.84 -5.86
C LEU A 72 0.07 -19.48 -7.04
N LYS A 73 -1.07 -18.92 -7.46
CA LYS A 73 -1.86 -19.40 -8.61
C LYS A 73 -1.25 -19.04 -9.96
N ASN A 74 -0.27 -18.12 -10.03
CA ASN A 74 0.23 -17.58 -11.30
C ASN A 74 1.76 -17.56 -11.38
N GLU A 75 2.33 -18.41 -12.23
CA GLU A 75 3.79 -18.51 -12.41
C GLU A 75 4.47 -17.20 -12.84
N LYS A 76 3.77 -16.31 -13.56
CA LYS A 76 4.33 -15.02 -13.95
C LYS A 76 4.45 -14.09 -12.75
N PHE A 77 3.48 -14.10 -11.82
CA PHE A 77 3.62 -13.39 -10.55
C PHE A 77 4.75 -13.97 -9.70
N GLN A 78 4.88 -15.31 -9.63
CA GLN A 78 6.02 -15.93 -8.95
C GLN A 78 7.37 -15.49 -9.52
N LYS A 79 7.51 -15.45 -10.85
CA LYS A 79 8.73 -14.97 -11.53
C LYS A 79 9.01 -13.50 -11.19
N ASP A 80 7.97 -12.68 -11.18
CA ASP A 80 8.07 -11.26 -10.83
C ASP A 80 8.51 -11.06 -9.37
N VAL A 81 7.96 -11.83 -8.43
CA VAL A 81 8.38 -11.85 -7.01
C VAL A 81 9.86 -12.22 -6.86
N LEU A 82 10.30 -13.26 -7.59
CA LEU A 82 11.71 -13.66 -7.59
C LEU A 82 12.63 -12.55 -8.11
N ASN A 83 12.16 -11.76 -9.07
CA ASN A 83 12.96 -10.71 -9.70
C ASN A 83 13.11 -9.45 -8.82
N TYR A 84 12.16 -9.16 -7.94
CA TYR A 84 12.14 -7.89 -7.21
C TYR A 84 12.23 -8.04 -5.69
N GLU A 85 11.41 -8.89 -5.09
CA GLU A 85 11.36 -9.10 -3.64
C GLU A 85 12.45 -10.09 -3.21
N LEU A 86 12.67 -11.17 -3.97
CA LEU A 86 13.56 -12.26 -3.59
C LEU A 86 14.85 -12.34 -4.41
N LYS A 87 15.19 -11.30 -5.19
CA LYS A 87 16.34 -11.28 -6.10
C LYS A 87 17.67 -11.68 -5.46
N ASN A 88 17.87 -11.27 -4.20
CA ASN A 88 19.09 -11.52 -3.44
C ASN A 88 18.89 -12.57 -2.34
N TYR A 89 17.76 -13.29 -2.36
CA TYR A 89 17.47 -14.29 -1.35
C TYR A 89 18.22 -15.59 -1.67
N ASN A 90 19.35 -15.81 -1.00
CA ASN A 90 20.22 -16.98 -1.21
C ASN A 90 19.78 -18.22 -0.42
N GLY A 91 18.56 -18.22 0.14
CA GLY A 91 18.15 -19.18 1.16
C GLY A 91 17.79 -20.57 0.63
N PHE A 92 17.10 -20.67 -0.52
CA PHE A 92 16.51 -21.93 -1.01
C PHE A 92 16.20 -21.87 -2.52
N ASP A 93 15.88 -23.03 -3.11
CA ASP A 93 15.33 -23.11 -4.46
C ASP A 93 13.88 -22.60 -4.55
N LYS A 94 13.40 -22.39 -5.80
CA LYS A 94 12.06 -21.85 -6.07
C LYS A 94 10.95 -22.70 -5.44
N GLU A 95 11.04 -24.03 -5.54
CA GLU A 95 9.99 -24.93 -5.05
C GLU A 95 9.85 -24.83 -3.53
N THR A 96 10.96 -24.74 -2.82
CA THR A 96 10.97 -24.57 -1.36
C THR A 96 10.36 -23.25 -0.93
N ILE A 97 10.65 -22.15 -1.64
CA ILE A 97 10.13 -20.81 -1.29
C ILE A 97 8.61 -20.73 -1.43
N PHE A 98 8.07 -21.20 -2.55
CA PHE A 98 6.61 -21.14 -2.79
C PHE A 98 5.84 -22.29 -2.11
N GLY A 99 6.54 -23.30 -1.61
CA GLY A 99 5.96 -24.38 -0.78
C GLY A 99 5.79 -24.02 0.70
N ASP A 100 6.50 -23.01 1.21
CA ASP A 100 6.38 -22.53 2.60
C ASP A 100 5.61 -21.20 2.66
N LEU A 101 4.28 -21.32 2.84
CA LEU A 101 3.37 -20.18 2.88
C LEU A 101 3.69 -19.18 3.98
N GLN A 102 4.02 -19.68 5.18
CA GLN A 102 4.30 -18.82 6.33
C GLN A 102 5.58 -18.01 6.08
N ARG A 103 6.60 -18.67 5.54
CA ARG A 103 7.86 -18.01 5.21
C ARG A 103 7.67 -16.97 4.10
N LEU A 104 6.94 -17.33 3.04
CA LEU A 104 6.67 -16.39 1.95
C LEU A 104 5.87 -15.18 2.43
N TYR A 105 4.86 -15.39 3.29
CA TYR A 105 4.09 -14.32 3.91
C TYR A 105 4.99 -13.31 4.65
N GLU A 106 5.94 -13.81 5.45
CA GLU A 106 6.90 -12.97 6.18
C GLU A 106 7.91 -12.26 5.27
N LEU A 107 8.28 -12.87 4.14
CA LEU A 107 9.24 -12.27 3.19
C LEU A 107 8.62 -11.18 2.33
N LEU A 108 7.31 -11.24 2.08
CA LEU A 108 6.59 -10.26 1.28
C LEU A 108 6.12 -9.10 2.16
N GLU A 109 7.01 -8.13 2.40
CA GLU A 109 6.71 -6.92 3.17
C GLU A 109 6.53 -5.70 2.26
N ILE A 110 5.40 -5.00 2.39
CA ILE A 110 5.18 -3.73 1.72
C ILE A 110 5.03 -2.62 2.73
N TYR A 111 5.82 -1.57 2.55
CA TYR A 111 5.72 -0.36 3.34
C TYR A 111 4.69 0.61 2.78
N GLY A 112 4.00 1.27 3.70
CA GLY A 112 2.99 2.28 3.43
C GLY A 112 2.77 3.17 4.64
N CYS A 113 1.61 3.80 4.69
CA CYS A 113 1.15 4.53 5.85
C CYS A 113 -0.27 4.13 6.21
N ILE A 114 -0.70 4.46 7.42
CA ILE A 114 -2.05 4.24 7.90
C ILE A 114 -2.56 5.50 8.59
N TYR A 115 -3.84 5.79 8.38
CA TYR A 115 -4.50 7.00 8.89
C TYR A 115 -5.55 6.63 9.92
N TYR A 116 -5.49 7.27 11.09
CA TYR A 116 -6.56 7.20 12.09
C TYR A 116 -7.65 8.23 11.77
N ILE A 117 -8.86 7.76 11.57
CA ILE A 117 -10.05 8.58 11.37
C ILE A 117 -10.92 8.50 12.64
N PRO A 118 -11.17 9.62 13.33
CA PRO A 118 -12.08 9.65 14.47
C PRO A 118 -13.48 9.13 14.12
N PRO A 119 -14.21 8.48 15.04
CA PRO A 119 -15.53 7.91 14.77
C PRO A 119 -16.53 8.92 14.17
N GLU A 120 -16.48 10.18 14.61
CA GLU A 120 -17.35 11.25 14.14
C GLU A 120 -17.20 11.59 12.64
N HIS A 121 -16.08 11.22 12.02
CA HIS A 121 -15.80 11.45 10.60
C HIS A 121 -15.72 10.17 9.77
N ALA A 122 -15.91 9.00 10.39
CA ALA A 122 -15.76 7.71 9.73
C ALA A 122 -16.65 7.60 8.49
N GLN A 123 -17.93 7.97 8.59
CA GLN A 123 -18.87 7.91 7.47
C GLN A 123 -18.46 8.84 6.32
N GLU A 124 -18.14 10.11 6.61
CA GLU A 124 -17.74 11.10 5.58
C GLU A 124 -16.48 10.65 4.83
N VAL A 125 -15.52 10.03 5.54
CA VAL A 125 -14.29 9.52 4.92
C VAL A 125 -14.57 8.29 4.06
N THR A 126 -15.42 7.36 4.50
CA THR A 126 -15.83 6.21 3.67
C THR A 126 -16.48 6.67 2.37
N GLU A 127 -17.47 7.57 2.44
CA GLU A 127 -18.15 8.11 1.25
C GLU A 127 -17.17 8.82 0.29
N TYR A 128 -16.20 9.56 0.84
CA TYR A 128 -15.13 10.18 0.05
C TYR A 128 -14.25 9.14 -0.66
N LEU A 129 -13.87 8.07 0.02
CA LEU A 129 -12.98 7.04 -0.53
C LEU A 129 -13.70 6.18 -1.58
N ASP A 130 -14.99 5.90 -1.40
CA ASP A 130 -15.79 5.15 -2.37
C ASP A 130 -15.87 5.88 -3.72
N ILE A 131 -15.97 7.22 -3.70
CA ILE A 131 -15.90 8.03 -4.92
C ILE A 131 -14.49 8.03 -5.50
N ARG A 132 -13.48 8.17 -4.64
CA ARG A 132 -12.08 8.29 -5.06
C ARG A 132 -11.53 7.01 -5.69
N GLU A 133 -12.01 5.85 -5.26
CA GLU A 133 -11.49 4.55 -5.66
C GLU A 133 -12.49 3.77 -6.56
N GLN A 134 -13.48 4.47 -7.13
CA GLN A 134 -14.59 3.93 -7.95
C GLN A 134 -14.17 3.10 -9.18
N ASP A 135 -12.92 3.26 -9.67
CA ASP A 135 -12.37 2.58 -10.85
C ASP A 135 -11.94 1.11 -10.56
N GLY A 136 -12.80 0.40 -9.84
CA GLY A 136 -12.71 -1.05 -9.66
C GLY A 136 -12.00 -1.53 -8.39
N TYR A 137 -11.66 -0.63 -7.46
CA TYR A 137 -11.16 -1.06 -6.16
C TYR A 137 -12.31 -1.49 -5.26
N SER A 138 -12.13 -2.59 -4.55
CA SER A 138 -13.00 -3.00 -3.44
C SER A 138 -12.27 -2.82 -2.12
N SER A 139 -13.01 -2.57 -1.05
CA SER A 139 -12.43 -2.49 0.29
C SER A 139 -12.22 -3.87 0.91
N HIS A 140 -11.16 -4.00 1.69
CA HIS A 140 -10.76 -5.23 2.38
C HIS A 140 -10.26 -4.90 3.79
N GLU A 141 -10.50 -5.80 4.75
CA GLU A 141 -9.84 -5.74 6.06
C GLU A 141 -8.47 -6.43 5.99
N ILE A 142 -7.40 -5.71 6.34
CA ILE A 142 -6.04 -6.23 6.40
C ILE A 142 -5.34 -5.78 7.68
N SER A 143 -4.51 -6.66 8.24
CA SER A 143 -3.61 -6.36 9.34
C SER A 143 -2.39 -5.56 8.87
N PHE A 144 -2.10 -4.45 9.55
CA PHE A 144 -0.96 -3.57 9.29
C PHE A 144 -0.07 -3.49 10.53
N ASN A 145 1.23 -3.74 10.36
CA ASN A 145 2.21 -3.75 11.44
C ASN A 145 2.87 -2.38 11.59
N ILE A 146 2.92 -1.87 12.82
CA ILE A 146 3.62 -0.62 13.16
C ILE A 146 4.93 -0.98 13.87
N PRO A 147 6.09 -0.89 13.18
CA PRO A 147 7.37 -1.21 13.78
C PRO A 147 7.75 -0.16 14.83
N MET A 148 8.48 -0.61 15.85
CA MET A 148 9.08 0.27 16.85
C MET A 148 10.40 0.81 16.29
N ILE A 149 10.54 2.14 16.15
CA ILE A 149 11.66 2.73 15.41
C ILE A 149 12.92 2.92 16.27
N ASN A 150 12.81 2.98 17.61
CA ASN A 150 13.96 3.11 18.54
C ASN A 150 13.78 2.29 19.83
N LYS A 151 14.89 2.07 20.56
CA LYS A 151 14.91 1.42 21.91
C LYS A 151 14.20 2.23 23.00
N ASP A 152 13.88 3.50 22.71
CA ASP A 152 13.14 4.42 23.59
C ASP A 152 11.68 4.62 23.14
N ASP A 153 11.06 3.60 22.52
CA ASP A 153 9.60 3.50 22.27
C ASP A 153 8.96 4.58 21.38
N GLN A 154 9.70 5.34 20.57
CA GLN A 154 9.08 6.22 19.58
C GLN A 154 8.41 5.40 18.45
N ILE A 155 7.08 5.50 18.40
CA ILE A 155 6.25 5.01 17.29
C ILE A 155 6.56 5.82 16.03
N GLY A 156 6.58 5.18 14.87
CA GLY A 156 6.81 5.81 13.57
C GLY A 156 5.70 6.76 13.08
N ALA A 157 5.29 7.70 13.92
CA ALA A 157 4.44 8.81 13.57
C ALA A 157 5.14 9.67 12.50
N LEU A 158 4.43 9.94 11.40
CA LEU A 158 4.95 10.72 10.27
C LEU A 158 4.68 12.22 10.41
N GLN A 159 4.06 12.65 11.49
CA GLN A 159 3.69 14.04 11.76
C GLN A 159 4.26 14.47 13.11
N GLU A 160 4.75 15.70 13.18
CA GLU A 160 5.02 16.37 14.45
C GLU A 160 3.69 16.49 15.20
N VAL A 161 3.54 15.70 16.25
CA VAL A 161 2.44 15.77 17.21
C VAL A 161 2.90 16.57 18.41
N ASN A 162 2.00 17.32 19.04
CA ASN A 162 2.28 17.93 20.33
C ASN A 162 2.16 16.90 21.48
N ASP A 163 2.63 17.26 22.67
CA ASP A 163 2.66 16.36 23.84
C ASP A 163 1.27 15.75 24.14
N ASP A 164 0.20 16.53 24.06
CA ASP A 164 -1.18 16.05 24.30
C ASP A 164 -1.62 15.02 23.25
N GLN A 165 -1.30 15.28 21.98
CA GLN A 165 -1.61 14.38 20.86
C GLN A 165 -0.77 13.10 20.92
N GLU A 166 0.47 13.18 21.37
CA GLU A 166 1.35 12.03 21.59
C GLU A 166 0.81 11.13 22.71
N GLU A 167 0.39 11.71 23.84
CA GLU A 167 -0.23 10.96 24.94
C GLU A 167 -1.52 10.24 24.48
N GLU A 168 -2.39 10.94 23.74
CA GLU A 168 -3.61 10.35 23.19
C GLU A 168 -3.30 9.21 22.22
N LEU A 169 -2.36 9.41 21.29
CA LEU A 169 -1.94 8.39 20.34
C LEU A 169 -1.36 7.16 21.05
N ASN A 170 -0.49 7.37 22.04
CA ASN A 170 0.08 6.29 22.85
C ASN A 170 -1.02 5.49 23.57
N LYS A 171 -2.04 6.17 24.11
CA LYS A 171 -3.19 5.52 24.74
C LYS A 171 -3.99 4.68 23.74
N ILE A 172 -4.21 5.17 22.51
CA ILE A 172 -4.85 4.40 21.43
C ILE A 172 -4.02 3.15 21.10
N LEU A 173 -2.72 3.32 20.87
CA LEU A 173 -1.84 2.24 20.45
C LEU A 173 -1.64 1.17 21.53
N SER A 174 -1.62 1.56 22.81
CA SER A 174 -1.49 0.62 23.93
C SER A 174 -2.61 -0.43 24.02
N GLN A 175 -3.75 -0.18 23.36
CA GLN A 175 -4.90 -1.07 23.32
C GLN A 175 -4.84 -2.06 22.15
N LEU A 176 -3.89 -1.87 21.22
CA LEU A 176 -3.76 -2.73 20.04
C LEU A 176 -3.03 -4.03 20.37
N PRO A 177 -3.37 -5.13 19.68
CA PRO A 177 -2.62 -6.37 19.78
C PRO A 177 -1.18 -6.17 19.27
N ARG A 178 -0.27 -7.03 19.73
CA ARG A 178 1.12 -7.09 19.25
C ARG A 178 1.40 -8.39 18.51
N ASN A 179 2.22 -8.33 17.47
CA ASN A 179 2.69 -9.51 16.75
C ASN A 179 3.88 -10.19 17.46
N ALA A 180 4.41 -11.27 16.88
CA ALA A 180 5.56 -12.00 17.43
C ALA A 180 6.87 -11.17 17.48
N LYS A 181 6.96 -10.08 16.70
CA LYS A 181 8.06 -9.10 16.74
C LYS A 181 7.81 -7.99 17.78
N SER A 182 6.76 -8.10 18.60
CA SER A 182 6.29 -7.10 19.56
C SER A 182 5.85 -5.76 18.95
N GLU A 183 5.54 -5.74 17.65
CA GLU A 183 5.05 -4.56 16.94
C GLU A 183 3.53 -4.47 17.07
N TYR A 184 2.97 -3.26 17.08
CA TYR A 184 1.51 -3.10 17.12
C TYR A 184 0.90 -3.57 15.80
N VAL A 185 -0.27 -4.21 15.90
CA VAL A 185 -1.03 -4.68 14.74
C VAL A 185 -2.37 -3.94 14.71
N ILE A 186 -2.60 -3.24 13.61
CA ILE A 186 -3.83 -2.51 13.34
C ILE A 186 -4.65 -3.28 12.32
N LYS A 187 -5.89 -3.61 12.66
CA LYS A 187 -6.89 -4.00 11.65
C LYS A 187 -7.32 -2.76 10.89
N SER A 188 -7.18 -2.80 9.57
CA SER A 188 -7.30 -1.62 8.72
C SER A 188 -8.14 -1.91 7.48
N VAL A 189 -8.74 -0.85 6.95
CA VAL A 189 -9.44 -0.86 5.67
C VAL A 189 -8.45 -0.45 4.59
N VAL A 190 -8.44 -1.21 3.50
CA VAL A 190 -7.62 -0.95 2.32
C VAL A 190 -8.40 -1.19 1.05
N TYR A 191 -8.23 -0.31 0.07
CA TYR A 191 -8.85 -0.43 -1.24
C TYR A 191 -7.91 -1.18 -2.19
N ILE A 192 -8.32 -2.30 -2.77
CA ILE A 192 -7.50 -3.13 -3.67
C ILE A 192 -8.25 -3.38 -4.98
N GLY A 193 -7.59 -3.13 -6.11
CA GLY A 193 -8.04 -3.59 -7.43
C GLY A 193 -7.60 -5.03 -7.59
N THR A 194 -8.48 -5.97 -7.26
CA THR A 194 -8.17 -7.41 -7.21
C THR A 194 -7.83 -7.95 -8.59
N VAL A 195 -7.26 -9.16 -8.67
CA VAL A 195 -6.90 -9.77 -9.96
C VAL A 195 -8.10 -10.08 -10.86
N ASP A 196 -9.30 -10.13 -10.28
CA ASP A 196 -10.58 -10.34 -10.98
C ASP A 196 -11.20 -9.02 -11.47
N ASN A 197 -10.60 -7.88 -11.12
CA ASN A 197 -11.12 -6.58 -11.52
C ASN A 197 -10.91 -6.29 -13.02
N GLU A 198 -11.89 -5.67 -13.68
CA GLU A 198 -11.83 -5.35 -15.11
C GLU A 198 -10.66 -4.44 -15.51
N SER A 199 -10.26 -3.55 -14.60
CA SER A 199 -9.13 -2.63 -14.77
C SER A 199 -7.78 -3.27 -14.38
N PHE A 200 -7.75 -4.52 -13.91
CA PHE A 200 -6.52 -5.24 -13.63
C PHE A 200 -5.87 -5.72 -14.94
N ILE A 201 -4.63 -5.26 -15.21
CA ILE A 201 -3.88 -5.55 -16.44
C ILE A 201 -2.63 -6.39 -16.20
N GLY A 202 -2.40 -6.81 -14.95
CA GLY A 202 -1.24 -7.59 -14.55
C GLY A 202 -1.32 -9.05 -15.02
N PRO A 203 -0.18 -9.76 -15.11
CA PRO A 203 1.18 -9.24 -15.06
C PRO A 203 1.55 -8.49 -16.34
N GLU A 204 2.20 -7.34 -16.19
CA GLU A 204 2.70 -6.53 -17.30
C GLU A 204 4.23 -6.38 -17.21
N GLU A 205 4.90 -6.45 -18.37
CA GLU A 205 6.34 -6.21 -18.48
C GLU A 205 6.68 -4.78 -18.05
N ILE A 206 7.65 -4.61 -17.15
CA ILE A 206 7.99 -3.32 -16.55
C ILE A 206 8.41 -2.26 -17.60
N ILE A 207 9.00 -2.68 -18.72
CA ILE A 207 9.35 -1.81 -19.85
C ILE A 207 8.10 -1.27 -20.57
N LYS A 208 7.03 -2.06 -20.65
CA LYS A 208 5.75 -1.61 -21.21
C LYS A 208 5.08 -0.64 -20.24
N THR A 209 5.04 -1.00 -18.95
CA THR A 209 4.52 -0.14 -17.88
C THR A 209 5.25 1.21 -17.83
N SER A 210 6.58 1.23 -17.94
CA SER A 210 7.36 2.48 -17.91
C SER A 210 7.06 3.39 -19.09
N LYS A 211 6.90 2.84 -20.31
CA LYS A 211 6.52 3.61 -21.50
C LYS A 211 5.13 4.23 -21.36
N ILE A 212 4.18 3.50 -20.77
CA ILE A 212 2.83 4.01 -20.54
C ILE A 212 2.86 5.13 -19.50
N ILE A 213 3.52 4.91 -18.36
CA ILE A 213 3.62 5.92 -17.29
C ILE A 213 4.31 7.20 -17.78
N ARG A 214 5.34 7.07 -18.62
CA ARG A 214 6.06 8.23 -19.18
C ARG A 214 5.15 9.15 -20.00
N ASN A 215 4.21 8.58 -20.75
CA ASN A 215 3.42 9.30 -21.74
C ASN A 215 1.98 9.61 -21.30
N SER A 216 1.46 8.92 -20.28
CA SER A 216 0.05 9.04 -19.88
C SER A 216 -0.18 10.28 -19.02
N ILE A 217 -1.28 10.98 -19.30
CA ILE A 217 -1.77 12.14 -18.57
C ILE A 217 -3.27 12.01 -18.44
N GLY A 218 -3.80 12.19 -17.24
CA GLY A 218 -5.23 12.21 -16.99
C GLY A 218 -5.66 13.48 -16.24
N PRO A 219 -6.94 13.58 -15.87
CA PRO A 219 -7.50 14.71 -15.12
C PRO A 219 -6.75 15.05 -13.82
N SER A 220 -6.14 14.04 -13.17
CA SER A 220 -5.37 14.22 -11.92
C SER A 220 -3.88 14.53 -12.15
N GLY A 221 -3.47 14.77 -13.40
CA GLY A 221 -2.11 15.12 -13.80
C GLY A 221 -1.36 13.99 -14.50
N LYS A 222 -0.04 14.16 -14.67
CA LYS A 222 0.78 13.17 -15.37
C LYS A 222 0.88 11.88 -14.56
N ASN A 223 0.99 10.75 -15.24
CA ASN A 223 1.15 9.46 -14.56
C ASN A 223 2.53 9.34 -13.87
N ILE A 224 3.59 9.95 -14.43
CA ILE A 224 4.90 10.02 -13.77
C ILE A 224 4.85 10.69 -12.39
N ASP A 225 4.02 11.72 -12.21
CA ASP A 225 3.88 12.42 -10.92
C ASP A 225 3.27 11.49 -9.85
N TYR A 226 2.41 10.56 -10.27
CA TYR A 226 1.88 9.51 -9.38
C TYR A 226 2.98 8.56 -8.93
N LEU A 227 3.80 8.07 -9.87
CA LEU A 227 4.93 7.18 -9.56
C LEU A 227 5.93 7.86 -8.62
N LEU A 228 6.33 9.09 -8.93
CA LEU A 228 7.26 9.86 -8.10
C LEU A 228 6.67 10.20 -6.74
N GLY A 229 5.36 10.47 -6.65
CA GLY A 229 4.68 10.69 -5.37
C GLY A 229 4.79 9.50 -4.42
N ILE A 230 4.58 8.27 -4.93
CA ILE A 230 4.73 7.03 -4.14
C ILE A 230 6.20 6.83 -3.77
N HIS A 231 7.10 6.92 -4.75
CA HIS A 231 8.52 6.68 -4.57
C HIS A 231 9.13 7.63 -3.53
N ASN A 232 8.83 8.93 -3.63
CA ASN A 232 9.26 9.94 -2.66
C ASN A 232 8.68 9.69 -1.27
N SER A 233 7.39 9.31 -1.19
CA SER A 233 6.75 8.99 0.09
C SER A 233 7.47 7.83 0.79
N LEU A 234 7.80 6.76 0.06
CA LEU A 234 8.52 5.61 0.60
C LEU A 234 9.94 5.95 1.05
N ASN A 235 10.66 6.76 0.28
CA ASN A 235 12.01 7.20 0.61
C ASN A 235 12.04 8.15 1.81
N SER A 236 10.94 8.87 2.06
CA SER A 236 10.77 9.71 3.25
C SER A 236 10.38 8.93 4.51
N LEU A 237 10.05 7.64 4.40
CA LEU A 237 9.75 6.82 5.58
C LEU A 237 11.04 6.60 6.37
N SER A 238 11.02 6.93 7.67
CA SER A 238 12.14 6.77 8.59
C SER A 238 12.49 5.31 8.94
N ILE A 239 12.14 4.35 8.09
CA ILE A 239 12.33 2.91 8.33
C ILE A 239 13.40 2.35 7.40
N LYS A 240 14.44 1.75 8.00
CA LYS A 240 15.47 1.00 7.26
C LYS A 240 14.80 -0.12 6.47
N ASN A 241 15.14 -0.24 5.18
CA ASN A 241 14.60 -1.23 4.23
C ASN A 241 13.17 -0.98 3.72
N SER A 242 12.60 0.23 3.84
CA SER A 242 11.37 0.60 3.12
C SER A 242 11.51 0.62 1.58
N ASN A 243 12.73 0.40 1.10
CA ASN A 243 13.11 0.56 -0.29
C ASN A 243 12.47 -0.54 -1.17
N CYS A 244 11.72 -0.13 -2.19
CA CYS A 244 11.02 -1.04 -3.08
C CYS A 244 11.77 -1.18 -4.41
N ASN A 245 12.44 -2.32 -4.61
CA ASN A 245 13.25 -2.59 -5.80
C ASN A 245 12.47 -2.41 -7.11
N TYR A 246 11.22 -2.87 -7.14
CA TYR A 246 10.34 -2.70 -8.30
C TYR A 246 10.11 -1.22 -8.64
N LEU A 247 9.80 -0.39 -7.64
CA LEU A 247 9.55 1.04 -7.87
C LEU A 247 10.83 1.79 -8.28
N ASN A 248 11.99 1.47 -7.68
CA ASN A 248 13.26 2.06 -8.11
C ASN A 248 13.55 1.77 -9.57
N HIS A 249 13.42 0.50 -9.97
CA HIS A 249 13.66 0.09 -11.35
C HIS A 249 12.66 0.78 -12.30
N LEU A 250 11.39 0.90 -11.90
CA LEU A 250 10.38 1.58 -12.70
C LEU A 250 10.69 3.08 -12.86
N VAL A 251 11.11 3.77 -11.79
CA VAL A 251 11.54 5.19 -11.84
C VAL A 251 12.74 5.36 -12.76
N GLU A 252 13.76 4.51 -12.64
CA GLU A 252 14.92 4.52 -13.54
C GLU A 252 14.50 4.36 -15.01
N LEU A 253 13.60 3.42 -15.29
CA LEU A 253 13.13 3.17 -16.64
C LEU A 253 12.29 4.33 -17.18
N VAL A 254 11.44 4.95 -16.38
CA VAL A 254 10.64 6.10 -16.83
C VAL A 254 11.54 7.29 -17.16
N ASN A 255 12.62 7.49 -16.40
CA ASN A 255 13.56 8.63 -16.56
C ASN A 255 14.65 8.42 -17.64
N LYS A 256 14.84 7.21 -18.16
CA LYS A 256 15.77 6.98 -19.29
C LYS A 256 15.17 7.54 -20.59
N ASP A 257 15.81 8.54 -21.18
CA ASP A 257 15.52 8.95 -22.56
C ASP A 257 15.70 7.75 -23.50
N ASN A 258 14.75 7.54 -24.42
CA ASN A 258 14.91 6.57 -25.50
C ASN A 258 15.78 7.16 -26.60
#